data_AF-A0A1G0HI17-F1
#
_entry.id   AF-A0A1G0HI17-F1
#
_cell.length_a   1.000
_cell.length_b   1.000
_cell.length_c   1.000
_cell.angle_alpha   90.00
_cell.angle_beta   90.00
_cell.angle_gamma   90.00
#
_symmetry.space_group_name_H-M   'P 1'
#
loop_
_entity.id
_entity.type
_entity.pdbx_description
1 polymer ?
#
loop_
_entity_poly.entity_id
_entity_poly.type
_entity_poly.pdbx_seq_one_letter_code
_entity_poly.pdbx_strand_id
1 'polypeptide(L)'
;MHHLYKNWAKYGLLLAAIMLAFLMNSFRVLSFAVILVWLQFVVYLLHEFEEHVWPGGFKQFINQKIFHVFDKELPLNDANIFWINILAVWFLFPLFAVLSQYVSVPLGVLLPIFGLFNASLHIIFALRFCCYNPGLVVSLILNYPTGIYTLYYFYQHELLLARAVWLAIVITLFMHALLLGYAVYRYRRQADGE
;
A
#
# COMPACT_ATOMS: atom_id res chain seq x y z
N MET A 1 -16.60 -16.27 -2.80
CA MET A 1 -16.33 -14.82 -2.57
C MET A 1 -16.05 -14.51 -1.11
N HIS A 2 -16.94 -14.82 -0.16
CA HIS A 2 -16.77 -14.48 1.27
C HIS A 2 -15.45 -14.96 1.90
N HIS A 3 -15.01 -16.18 1.55
CA HIS A 3 -13.72 -16.71 2.02
C HIS A 3 -12.52 -15.89 1.53
N LEU A 4 -12.54 -15.43 0.27
CA LEU A 4 -11.46 -14.65 -0.32
C LEU A 4 -11.38 -13.27 0.35
N TYR A 5 -12.52 -12.61 0.56
CA TYR A 5 -12.57 -11.30 1.22
C TYR A 5 -12.00 -11.30 2.63
N LYS A 6 -12.00 -12.45 3.32
CA LYS A 6 -11.45 -12.59 4.67
C LYS A 6 -10.01 -13.08 4.75
N ASN A 7 -9.50 -13.72 3.71
CA ASN A 7 -8.21 -14.41 3.76
C ASN A 7 -7.19 -13.95 2.73
N TRP A 8 -7.55 -13.04 1.82
CA TRP A 8 -6.65 -12.53 0.77
C TRP A 8 -5.32 -11.99 1.33
N ALA A 9 -5.35 -11.23 2.43
CA ALA A 9 -4.15 -10.68 3.04
C ALA A 9 -3.23 -11.77 3.65
N LYS A 10 -3.77 -12.94 4.02
CA LYS A 10 -2.95 -14.11 4.43
C LYS A 10 -2.20 -14.69 3.24
N TYR A 11 -2.85 -14.74 2.07
CA TYR A 11 -2.16 -15.11 0.83
C TYR A 11 -1.12 -14.07 0.44
N GLY A 12 -1.34 -12.80 0.80
CA GLY A 12 -0.35 -11.72 0.68
C GLY A 12 0.94 -12.03 1.44
N LEU A 13 0.85 -12.51 2.68
CA LEU A 13 2.03 -12.93 3.44
C LEU A 13 2.79 -14.09 2.75
N LEU A 14 2.07 -15.10 2.25
CA LEU A 14 2.70 -16.19 1.50
C LEU A 14 3.39 -15.67 0.24
N LEU A 15 2.72 -14.79 -0.51
CA LEU A 15 3.28 -14.16 -1.70
C LEU A 15 4.52 -13.32 -1.37
N ALA A 16 4.50 -12.57 -0.26
CA ALA A 16 5.64 -11.79 0.22
C ALA A 16 6.85 -12.69 0.49
N ALA A 17 6.65 -13.84 1.13
CA ALA A 17 7.73 -14.81 1.39
C ALA A 17 8.30 -15.41 0.10
N ILE A 18 7.44 -15.81 -0.84
CA ILE A 18 7.86 -16.34 -2.16
C ILE A 18 8.64 -15.28 -2.94
N MET A 19 8.13 -14.04 -2.99
CA MET A 19 8.78 -12.93 -3.68
C MET A 19 10.12 -12.57 -3.03
N LEU A 20 10.20 -12.54 -1.71
CA LEU A 20 11.47 -12.29 -1.02
C LEU A 20 12.52 -13.36 -1.36
N ALA A 21 12.14 -14.64 -1.32
CA ALA A 21 13.03 -15.73 -1.70
C ALA A 21 13.46 -15.63 -3.17
N PHE A 22 12.55 -15.27 -4.08
CA PHE A 22 12.87 -15.02 -5.48
C PHE A 22 13.89 -13.87 -5.63
N LEU A 23 13.67 -12.73 -4.96
CA LEU A 23 14.57 -11.57 -5.03
C LEU A 23 15.97 -11.89 -4.51
N MET A 24 16.08 -12.65 -3.42
CA MET A 24 17.37 -13.08 -2.88
C MET A 24 18.22 -13.89 -3.88
N ASN A 25 17.58 -14.54 -4.84
CA ASN A 25 18.24 -15.33 -5.89
C ASN A 25 18.37 -14.60 -7.24
N SER A 26 17.85 -13.36 -7.33
CA SER A 26 17.73 -12.64 -8.60
C SER A 26 18.80 -11.57 -8.84
N PHE A 27 19.78 -11.42 -7.94
CA PHE A 27 20.86 -10.41 -8.04
C PHE A 27 21.72 -10.51 -9.31
N ARG A 28 21.72 -11.67 -9.99
CA ARG A 28 22.46 -11.88 -11.23
C ARG A 28 21.66 -11.54 -12.49
N VAL A 29 20.34 -11.37 -12.36
CA VAL A 29 19.41 -11.23 -13.49
C VAL A 29 18.73 -9.86 -13.48
N LEU A 30 18.44 -9.33 -12.29
CA LEU A 30 17.80 -8.03 -12.11
C LEU A 30 18.84 -6.98 -11.70
N SER A 31 18.67 -5.76 -12.19
CA SER A 31 19.42 -4.62 -11.66
C SER A 31 19.01 -4.37 -10.20
N PHE A 32 19.94 -3.86 -9.40
CA PHE A 32 19.65 -3.58 -7.99
C PHE A 32 18.50 -2.58 -7.82
N ALA A 33 18.38 -1.59 -8.71
CA ALA A 33 17.23 -0.67 -8.73
C ALA A 33 15.89 -1.40 -8.85
N VAL A 34 15.78 -2.37 -9.77
CA VAL A 34 14.55 -3.16 -9.97
C VAL A 34 14.29 -4.08 -8.78
N ILE A 35 15.34 -4.62 -8.15
CA ILE A 35 15.21 -5.40 -6.90
C ILE A 35 14.61 -4.54 -5.79
N LEU A 36 15.04 -3.29 -5.63
CA LEU A 36 14.48 -2.37 -4.64
C LEU A 36 13.00 -2.05 -4.91
N VAL A 37 12.61 -1.89 -6.18
CA VAL A 37 11.21 -1.69 -6.57
C VAL A 37 10.36 -2.90 -6.18
N TRP A 38 10.79 -4.12 -6.52
CA TRP A 38 10.08 -5.34 -6.12
C TRP A 38 10.09 -5.56 -4.61
N LEU A 39 11.16 -5.17 -3.91
CA LEU A 39 11.23 -5.23 -2.45
C LEU A 39 10.17 -4.31 -1.82
N GLN A 40 9.92 -3.14 -2.41
CA GLN A 40 8.84 -2.26 -1.95
C GLN A 40 7.46 -2.93 -2.10
N PHE A 41 7.23 -3.73 -3.14
CA PHE A 41 6.01 -4.54 -3.25
C PHE A 41 5.90 -5.60 -2.15
N VAL A 42 7.00 -6.30 -1.82
CA VAL A 42 7.05 -7.24 -0.69
C VAL A 42 6.69 -6.53 0.62
N VAL A 43 7.27 -5.36 0.88
CA VAL A 43 6.97 -4.56 2.07
C VAL A 43 5.49 -4.18 2.12
N TYR A 44 4.88 -3.85 0.99
CA TYR A 44 3.47 -3.48 0.95
C TYR A 44 2.54 -4.68 1.22
N LEU A 45 2.89 -5.88 0.76
CA LEU A 45 2.15 -7.10 1.12
C LEU A 45 2.22 -7.40 2.64
N LEU A 46 3.36 -7.11 3.28
CA LEU A 46 3.48 -7.20 4.75
C LEU A 46 2.64 -6.13 5.45
N HIS A 47 2.51 -4.95 4.85
CA HIS A 47 1.66 -3.87 5.36
C HIS A 47 0.18 -4.28 5.33
N GLU A 48 -0.30 -4.82 4.21
CA GLU A 48 -1.68 -5.35 4.11
C GLU A 48 -1.93 -6.47 5.12
N PHE A 49 -0.92 -7.31 5.37
CA PHE A 49 -0.99 -8.34 6.40
C PHE A 49 -1.18 -7.73 7.80
N GLU A 50 -0.43 -6.68 8.14
CA GLU A 50 -0.59 -5.98 9.42
C GLU A 50 -1.99 -5.37 9.57
N GLU A 51 -2.47 -4.71 8.52
CA GLU A 51 -3.77 -4.03 8.49
C GLU A 51 -4.95 -4.99 8.65
N HIS A 52 -4.86 -6.16 8.02
CA HIS A 52 -6.02 -7.03 7.80
C HIS A 52 -5.95 -8.40 8.47
N VAL A 53 -4.77 -8.84 8.92
CA VAL A 53 -4.59 -10.17 9.53
C VAL A 53 -4.09 -10.08 10.96
N TRP A 54 -2.89 -9.55 11.18
CA TRP A 54 -2.29 -9.52 12.51
C TRP A 54 -1.39 -8.29 12.71
N PRO A 55 -1.68 -7.45 13.73
CA PRO A 55 -2.79 -7.56 14.68
C PRO A 55 -4.17 -7.31 14.04
N GLY A 56 -4.21 -6.81 12.80
CA GLY A 56 -5.44 -6.55 12.07
C GLY A 56 -6.25 -5.40 12.69
N GLY A 57 -7.45 -5.16 12.15
CA GLY A 57 -8.39 -4.18 12.70
C GLY A 57 -8.42 -2.84 11.97
N PHE A 58 -7.75 -2.70 10.82
CA PHE A 58 -7.76 -1.46 10.03
C PHE A 58 -9.19 -1.01 9.71
N LYS A 59 -10.05 -1.95 9.28
CA LYS A 59 -11.49 -1.70 9.04
C LYS A 59 -12.17 -1.05 10.26
N GLN A 60 -11.93 -1.59 11.44
CA GLN A 60 -12.53 -1.11 12.69
C GLN A 60 -11.99 0.27 13.06
N PHE A 61 -10.69 0.49 12.88
CA PHE A 61 -10.06 1.79 13.10
C PHE A 61 -10.69 2.86 12.22
N ILE A 62 -10.78 2.63 10.91
CA ILE A 62 -11.40 3.60 9.99
C ILE A 62 -12.87 3.84 10.36
N ASN A 63 -13.68 2.78 10.47
CA ASN A 63 -15.11 2.93 10.71
C ASN A 63 -15.38 3.65 12.06
N GLN A 64 -14.73 3.24 13.15
CA GLN A 64 -15.06 3.72 14.49
C GLN A 64 -14.29 4.98 14.90
N LYS A 65 -13.01 5.12 14.54
CA LYS A 65 -12.18 6.26 14.97
C LYS A 65 -12.25 7.43 14.00
N ILE A 66 -12.35 7.17 12.70
CA ILE A 66 -12.42 8.24 11.69
C ILE A 66 -13.86 8.63 11.39
N PHE A 67 -14.74 7.66 11.18
CA PHE A 67 -16.14 7.93 10.79
C PHE A 67 -17.15 7.86 11.94
N HIS A 68 -16.73 7.45 13.15
CA HIS A 68 -17.61 7.31 14.32
C HIS A 68 -18.82 6.37 14.08
N VAL A 69 -18.65 5.37 13.21
CA VAL A 69 -19.65 4.34 12.90
C VAL A 69 -19.29 3.03 13.59
N PHE A 70 -20.21 2.51 14.39
CA PHE A 70 -20.05 1.21 15.08
C PHE A 70 -20.50 0.01 14.23
N ASP A 71 -21.23 0.25 13.15
CA ASP A 71 -21.52 -0.76 12.14
C ASP A 71 -20.21 -1.23 11.46
N LYS A 72 -20.01 -2.54 11.44
CA LYS A 72 -18.81 -3.18 10.89
C LYS A 72 -18.75 -3.15 9.35
N GLU A 73 -19.85 -2.79 8.70
CA GLU A 73 -19.97 -2.79 7.24
C GLU A 73 -19.99 -1.39 6.61
N LEU A 74 -19.80 -0.33 7.41
CA LEU A 74 -19.82 1.07 6.97
C LEU A 74 -18.73 1.94 7.63
N PRO A 75 -18.09 2.85 6.88
CA PRO A 75 -18.13 2.96 5.42
C PRO A 75 -17.35 1.85 4.70
N LEU A 76 -16.43 1.18 5.41
CA LEU A 76 -15.67 0.07 4.86
C LEU A 76 -16.31 -1.27 5.23
N ASN A 77 -16.36 -2.16 4.25
CA ASN A 77 -16.72 -3.57 4.40
C ASN A 77 -15.62 -4.47 3.80
N ASP A 78 -15.70 -5.78 4.04
CA ASP A 78 -14.67 -6.73 3.61
C ASP A 78 -14.51 -6.77 2.07
N ALA A 79 -15.61 -6.62 1.33
CA ALA A 79 -15.61 -6.64 -0.13
C ALA A 79 -14.89 -5.41 -0.73
N ASN A 80 -15.16 -4.23 -0.17
CA ASN A 80 -14.57 -2.98 -0.62
C ASN A 80 -13.06 -2.98 -0.33
N ILE A 81 -12.67 -3.35 0.89
CA ILE A 81 -11.27 -3.49 1.29
C ILE A 81 -10.54 -4.47 0.36
N PHE A 82 -11.16 -5.61 0.06
CA PHE A 82 -10.59 -6.59 -0.86
C PHE A 82 -10.34 -5.98 -2.24
N TRP A 83 -11.35 -5.43 -2.91
CA TRP A 83 -11.21 -4.97 -4.29
C TRP A 83 -10.24 -3.80 -4.42
N ILE A 84 -10.25 -2.87 -3.47
CA ILE A 84 -9.33 -1.74 -3.43
C ILE A 84 -7.89 -2.23 -3.40
N ASN A 85 -7.57 -3.14 -2.48
CA ASN A 85 -6.21 -3.66 -2.30
C ASN A 85 -5.77 -4.57 -3.45
N ILE A 86 -6.66 -5.42 -3.97
CA ILE A 86 -6.35 -6.25 -5.13
C ILE A 86 -6.02 -5.40 -6.36
N LEU A 87 -6.78 -4.34 -6.62
CA LEU A 87 -6.54 -3.47 -7.77
C LEU A 87 -5.31 -2.58 -7.56
N ALA A 88 -5.17 -1.97 -6.38
CA ALA A 88 -4.07 -1.04 -6.11
C ALA A 88 -2.74 -1.76 -5.86
N VAL A 89 -2.73 -2.78 -5.01
CA VAL A 89 -1.48 -3.44 -4.59
C VAL A 89 -1.21 -4.66 -5.46
N TRP A 90 -2.17 -5.57 -5.63
CA TRP A 90 -1.90 -6.83 -6.31
C TRP A 90 -1.81 -6.71 -7.84
N PHE A 91 -2.33 -5.63 -8.41
CA PHE A 91 -2.26 -5.37 -9.85
C PHE A 91 -1.32 -4.20 -10.19
N LEU A 92 -1.58 -3.00 -9.64
CA LEU A 92 -0.82 -1.81 -10.03
C LEU A 92 0.66 -1.89 -9.64
N PHE A 93 1.00 -2.43 -8.46
CA PHE A 93 2.40 -2.51 -8.03
C PHE A 93 3.21 -3.49 -8.90
N PRO A 94 2.79 -4.76 -9.11
CA PRO A 94 3.46 -5.64 -10.05
C PRO A 94 3.53 -5.07 -11.46
N LEU A 95 2.48 -4.39 -11.94
CA LEU A 95 2.50 -3.74 -13.24
C LEU A 95 3.65 -2.72 -13.34
N PHE A 96 3.75 -1.79 -12.38
CA PHE A 96 4.81 -0.78 -12.40
C PHE A 96 6.20 -1.36 -12.11
N ALA A 97 6.31 -2.43 -11.33
CA ALA A 97 7.55 -3.15 -11.13
C ALA A 97 8.02 -3.85 -12.43
N VAL A 98 7.12 -4.51 -13.16
CA VAL A 98 7.39 -5.09 -14.49
C VAL A 98 7.74 -3.99 -15.50
N LEU A 99 7.00 -2.88 -15.53
CA LEU A 99 7.33 -1.73 -16.39
C LEU A 99 8.71 -1.15 -16.07
N SER A 100 9.09 -1.11 -14.79
CA SER A 100 10.43 -0.67 -14.37
C SER A 100 11.54 -1.58 -14.91
N GLN A 101 11.24 -2.88 -15.03
CA GLN A 101 12.19 -3.87 -15.52
C GLN A 101 12.34 -3.86 -17.04
N TYR A 102 11.22 -3.81 -17.77
CA TYR A 102 11.22 -4.04 -19.22
C TYR A 102 11.04 -2.79 -20.07
N VAL A 103 10.54 -1.69 -19.51
CA VAL A 103 10.28 -0.44 -20.25
C VAL A 103 11.22 0.66 -19.80
N SER A 104 11.20 1.02 -18.51
CA SER A 104 12.04 2.12 -17.99
C SER A 104 12.10 2.09 -16.47
N VAL A 105 13.30 1.89 -15.90
CA VAL A 105 13.55 1.84 -14.44
C VAL A 105 12.89 2.98 -13.65
N PRO A 106 12.94 4.26 -14.10
CA PRO A 106 12.26 5.36 -13.41
C PRO A 106 10.77 5.15 -13.14
N LEU A 107 10.05 4.33 -13.92
CA LEU A 107 8.62 4.04 -13.67
C LEU A 107 8.40 3.36 -12.32
N GLY A 108 9.39 2.61 -11.82
CA GLY A 108 9.33 1.94 -10.52
C GLY A 108 9.22 2.89 -9.33
N VAL A 109 9.49 4.20 -9.52
CA VAL A 109 9.42 5.23 -8.46
C VAL A 109 8.00 5.38 -7.88
N LEU A 110 6.97 4.90 -8.58
CA LEU A 110 5.60 4.84 -8.05
C LEU A 110 5.54 4.11 -6.71
N LEU A 111 6.15 2.94 -6.59
CA LEU A 111 6.02 2.09 -5.42
C LEU A 111 6.55 2.75 -4.14
N PRO A 112 7.78 3.29 -4.09
CA PRO A 112 8.28 3.95 -2.88
C PRO A 112 7.53 5.25 -2.58
N ILE A 113 7.11 6.03 -3.59
CA ILE A 113 6.29 7.24 -3.35
C ILE A 113 4.94 6.88 -2.74
N PHE A 114 4.27 5.87 -3.29
CA PHE A 114 2.99 5.38 -2.76
C PHE A 114 3.13 4.83 -1.35
N GLY A 115 4.15 3.99 -1.12
CA GLY A 115 4.48 3.40 0.18
C GLY A 115 4.74 4.46 1.26
N LEU A 116 5.57 5.46 0.95
CA LEU A 116 5.88 6.55 1.88
C LEU A 116 4.67 7.44 2.16
N PHE A 117 3.84 7.72 1.15
CA PHE A 117 2.62 8.47 1.33
C PHE A 117 1.65 7.74 2.28
N ASN A 118 1.40 6.44 2.03
CA ASN A 118 0.52 5.68 2.91
C ASN A 118 1.10 5.56 4.34
N ALA A 119 2.40 5.26 4.47
CA ALA A 119 3.08 5.20 5.76
C ALA A 119 2.95 6.52 6.55
N SER A 120 3.01 7.66 5.84
CA SER A 120 2.80 8.97 6.46
C SER A 120 1.39 9.11 7.05
N LEU A 121 0.35 8.60 6.38
CA LEU A 121 -1.03 8.64 6.88
C LEU A 121 -1.17 7.83 8.19
N HIS A 122 -0.58 6.64 8.27
CA HIS A 122 -0.60 5.84 9.51
C HIS A 122 0.07 6.56 10.68
N ILE A 123 1.18 7.26 10.46
CA ILE A 123 1.84 8.07 11.50
C ILE A 123 0.96 9.26 11.90
N ILE A 124 0.42 10.00 10.92
CA ILE A 124 -0.47 11.14 11.19
C ILE A 124 -1.67 10.68 12.03
N PHE A 125 -2.29 9.56 11.69
CA PHE A 125 -3.40 9.01 12.46
C PHE A 125 -2.98 8.53 13.85
N ALA A 126 -1.81 7.90 13.98
CA ALA A 126 -1.29 7.49 15.28
C ALA A 126 -1.11 8.67 16.22
N LEU A 127 -0.54 9.77 15.71
CA LEU A 127 -0.35 11.02 16.45
C LEU A 127 -1.68 11.73 16.74
N ARG A 128 -2.59 11.77 15.76
CA ARG A 128 -3.88 12.47 15.89
C ARG A 128 -4.80 11.83 16.92
N PHE A 129 -4.85 10.50 16.94
CA PHE A 129 -5.72 9.72 17.82
C PHE A 129 -4.98 9.19 19.06
N CYS A 130 -3.69 9.47 19.19
CA CYS A 130 -2.82 9.01 20.27
C CYS A 130 -2.92 7.50 20.52
N CYS A 131 -3.05 6.71 19.45
CA CYS A 131 -3.22 5.27 19.55
C CYS A 131 -2.59 4.54 18.38
N TYR A 132 -2.29 3.26 18.59
CA TYR A 132 -1.88 2.37 17.52
C TYR A 132 -3.00 2.23 16.49
N ASN A 133 -2.62 2.24 15.21
CA ASN A 133 -3.49 1.86 14.11
C ASN A 133 -2.80 0.78 13.26
N PRO A 134 -3.54 -0.25 12.80
CA PRO A 134 -2.96 -1.32 12.01
C PRO A 134 -2.31 -0.81 10.72
N GLY A 135 -1.08 -1.24 10.46
CA GLY A 135 -0.21 -0.77 9.37
C GLY A 135 0.94 0.12 9.85
N LEU A 136 0.88 0.62 11.09
CA LEU A 136 1.87 1.54 11.65
C LEU A 136 3.27 0.91 11.82
N VAL A 137 3.36 -0.36 12.24
CA VAL A 137 4.65 -1.00 12.54
C VAL A 137 5.43 -1.24 11.26
N VAL A 138 4.82 -1.85 10.25
CA VAL A 138 5.42 -2.05 8.93
C VAL A 138 5.69 -0.69 8.27
N SER A 139 4.82 0.30 8.48
CA SER A 139 5.05 1.66 8.00
C SER A 139 6.37 2.25 8.51
N LEU A 140 6.59 2.20 9.83
CA LEU A 140 7.79 2.75 10.47
C LEU A 140 9.06 1.92 10.21
N ILE A 141 8.95 0.60 10.32
CA ILE A 141 10.12 -0.29 10.34
C ILE A 141 10.55 -0.72 8.94
N LEU A 142 9.61 -0.79 7.98
CA LEU A 142 9.90 -1.33 6.64
C LEU A 142 9.62 -0.32 5.53
N ASN A 143 8.45 0.33 5.47
CA ASN A 143 8.11 1.26 4.38
C ASN A 143 9.04 2.47 4.36
N TYR A 144 9.25 3.14 5.50
CA TYR A 144 10.14 4.31 5.54
C TYR A 144 11.58 3.95 5.17
N PRO A 145 12.23 2.96 5.81
CA PRO A 145 13.60 2.59 5.46
C PRO A 145 13.74 2.13 4.01
N THR A 146 12.85 1.25 3.53
CA THR A 146 12.93 0.72 2.16
C THR A 146 12.62 1.80 1.13
N GLY A 147 11.57 2.59 1.36
CA GLY A 147 11.14 3.64 0.44
C GLY A 147 12.15 4.76 0.33
N ILE A 148 12.67 5.27 1.46
CA ILE A 148 13.72 6.30 1.47
C ILE A 148 14.98 5.76 0.81
N TYR A 149 15.42 4.55 1.15
CA TYR A 149 16.62 3.97 0.55
C TYR A 149 16.47 3.78 -0.97
N THR A 150 15.28 3.36 -1.43
CA THR A 150 15.00 3.22 -2.87
C THR A 150 15.09 4.57 -3.58
N LEU A 151 14.47 5.62 -3.03
CA LEU A 151 14.54 6.97 -3.62
C LEU A 151 15.96 7.54 -3.58
N TYR A 152 16.69 7.32 -2.48
CA TYR A 152 18.09 7.70 -2.35
C TYR A 152 18.96 6.99 -3.40
N TYR A 153 18.81 5.67 -3.56
CA TYR A 153 19.53 4.91 -4.57
C TYR A 153 19.23 5.43 -5.98
N PHE A 154 17.95 5.68 -6.28
CA PHE A 154 17.53 6.22 -7.57
C PHE A 154 18.13 7.61 -7.83
N TYR A 155 18.20 8.47 -6.80
CA TYR A 155 18.83 9.79 -6.90
C TYR A 155 20.33 9.67 -7.19
N GLN A 156 21.05 8.83 -6.44
CA GLN A 156 22.51 8.65 -6.60
C GLN A 156 22.90 8.09 -7.97
N HIS A 157 22.01 7.35 -8.63
CA HIS A 157 22.26 6.75 -9.95
C HIS A 157 21.54 7.46 -11.09
N GLU A 158 21.06 8.70 -10.87
CA GLU A 158 20.38 9.52 -11.88
C GLU A 158 19.15 8.84 -12.52
N LEU A 159 18.47 7.96 -11.77
CA LEU A 159 17.28 7.22 -12.20
C LEU A 159 15.98 7.98 -11.90
N LEU A 160 16.05 9.13 -11.23
CA LEU A 160 14.88 9.97 -10.95
C LEU A 160 14.56 10.88 -12.14
N LEU A 161 13.60 10.43 -12.94
CA LEU A 161 13.08 11.19 -14.06
C LEU A 161 11.87 12.04 -13.62
N ALA A 162 11.92 13.36 -13.81
CA ALA A 162 10.87 14.27 -13.35
C ALA A 162 9.46 13.87 -13.79
N ARG A 163 9.29 13.45 -15.05
CA ARG A 163 7.97 12.98 -15.56
C ARG A 163 7.47 11.72 -14.85
N ALA A 164 8.35 10.79 -14.47
CA ALA A 164 7.98 9.58 -13.75
C ALA A 164 7.63 9.88 -12.29
N VAL A 165 8.37 10.79 -11.65
CA VAL A 165 8.07 11.26 -10.29
C VAL A 165 6.72 11.97 -10.24
N TRP A 166 6.44 12.89 -11.16
CA TRP A 166 5.15 13.58 -11.22
C TRP A 166 4.00 12.61 -11.49
N LEU A 167 4.18 11.67 -12.43
CA LEU A 167 3.20 10.63 -12.67
C LEU A 167 2.93 9.80 -11.40
N ALA A 168 3.98 9.40 -10.68
CA ALA A 168 3.87 8.66 -9.44
C ALA A 168 3.11 9.43 -8.34
N ILE A 169 3.41 10.72 -8.16
CA ILE A 169 2.71 11.59 -7.22
C ILE A 169 1.23 11.71 -7.59
N VAL A 170 0.93 11.99 -8.86
CA VAL A 170 -0.46 12.14 -9.33
C VAL A 170 -1.25 10.85 -9.12
N ILE A 171 -0.71 9.69 -9.51
CA ILE A 171 -1.36 8.39 -9.30
C ILE A 171 -1.58 8.14 -7.81
N THR A 172 -0.58 8.39 -6.97
CA THR A 172 -0.65 8.18 -5.52
C THR A 172 -1.74 9.03 -4.89
N LEU A 173 -1.75 10.34 -5.17
CA LEU A 173 -2.75 11.26 -4.64
C LEU A 173 -4.15 10.93 -5.16
N PHE A 174 -4.27 10.65 -6.45
CA PHE A 174 -5.55 10.29 -7.07
C PHE A 174 -6.15 9.03 -6.44
N MET A 175 -5.34 7.99 -6.24
CA MET A 175 -5.78 6.75 -5.60
C MET A 175 -6.26 7.00 -4.18
N HIS A 176 -5.47 7.65 -3.32
CA HIS A 176 -5.89 7.91 -1.94
C HIS A 176 -7.12 8.83 -1.86
N ALA A 177 -7.23 9.82 -2.75
CA ALA A 177 -8.42 10.67 -2.85
C ALA A 177 -9.66 9.87 -3.27
N LEU A 178 -9.53 8.93 -4.21
CA LEU A 178 -10.61 8.06 -4.65
C LEU A 178 -11.07 7.12 -3.52
N LEU A 179 -10.14 6.56 -2.76
CA LEU A 179 -10.45 5.71 -1.60
C LEU A 179 -11.21 6.49 -0.51
N LEU A 180 -10.70 7.67 -0.14
CA LEU A 180 -11.34 8.53 0.85
C LEU A 180 -12.71 9.02 0.35
N GLY A 181 -12.79 9.48 -0.89
CA GLY A 181 -14.02 9.96 -1.51
C GLY A 181 -15.09 8.87 -1.58
N TYR A 182 -14.70 7.64 -1.92
CA TYR A 182 -15.60 6.49 -1.92
C TYR A 182 -16.11 6.15 -0.51
N ALA A 183 -15.24 6.17 0.51
CA ALA A 183 -15.64 5.97 1.90
C ALA A 183 -16.62 7.06 2.39
N VAL A 184 -16.34 8.33 2.09
CA VAL A 184 -17.21 9.47 2.41
C VAL A 184 -18.56 9.36 1.69
N TYR A 185 -18.57 9.00 0.41
CA TYR A 185 -19.80 8.78 -0.35
C TYR A 185 -20.68 7.70 0.30
N ARG A 186 -20.08 6.56 0.66
CA ARG A 186 -20.80 5.47 1.34
C ARG A 186 -21.35 5.87 2.70
N TYR A 187 -20.60 6.66 3.46
CA TYR A 187 -21.04 7.21 4.73
C TYR A 187 -22.26 8.12 4.56
N ARG A 188 -22.19 9.11 3.64
CA ARG A 188 -23.27 10.09 3.42
C ARG A 188 -24.55 9.46 2.89
N ARG A 189 -24.45 8.57 1.89
CA ARG A 189 -25.63 7.94 1.27
C ARG A 189 -26.48 7.14 2.25
N GLN A 190 -25.91 6.72 3.38
CA GLN A 190 -26.65 6.01 4.42
C GLN A 190 -27.17 6.96 5.50
N ALA A 191 -26.42 8.01 5.85
CA ALA A 191 -26.89 9.07 6.75
C ALA A 191 -28.10 9.85 6.18
N ASP A 192 -28.18 9.99 4.85
CA ASP A 192 -29.31 10.64 4.16
C ASP A 192 -30.48 9.66 3.88
N GLY A 193 -30.32 8.38 4.23
CA GLY A 193 -31.28 7.29 3.98
C GLY A 193 -31.97 6.73 5.23
N GLU A 194 -31.75 7.35 6.38
CA GLU A 194 -32.52 7.20 7.64
C GLU A 194 -33.47 8.40 7.82
#